data_AF-A0A2Z2KHN0-F1
#
_entry.id   AF-A0A2Z2KHN0-F1
#
_cell.length_a   1.000
_cell.length_b   1.000
_cell.length_c   1.000
_cell.angle_alpha   90.00
_cell.angle_beta   90.00
_cell.angle_gamma   90.00
#
_symmetry.space_group_name_H-M   'P 1'
#
loop_
_entity.id
_entity.type
_entity.pdbx_description
1 polymer ?
#
loop_
_entity_poly.entity_id
_entity_poly.type
_entity_poly.pdbx_seq_one_letter_code
_entity_poly.pdbx_strand_id
1 'polypeptide(L)'
;MKCKKCGYEMPRDNRYCFSCGSEIDSSAPVIDFNTRPNKRSVYDYLAYAGIAFLIPYFLFSLGSCNISSPKAKEVKDWTRKDYNNFMEYKEKEYQKRMNDTPLLK
;
A
#
# COMPACT_ATOMS: atom_id res chain seq x y z
N MET A 1 14.83 7.80 54.89
CA MET A 1 13.96 8.65 54.06
C MET A 1 12.65 7.93 53.81
N LYS A 2 11.56 8.65 53.56
CA LYS A 2 10.22 8.09 53.42
C LYS A 2 9.79 8.11 51.95
N CYS A 3 9.25 7.00 51.44
CA CYS A 3 8.69 6.95 50.09
C CYS A 3 7.54 7.96 49.98
N LYS A 4 7.59 8.86 48.99
CA LYS A 4 6.49 9.81 48.72
C LYS A 4 5.21 9.12 48.21
N LYS A 5 5.33 7.90 47.65
CA LYS A 5 4.21 7.16 47.05
C LYS A 5 3.45 6.29 48.06
N CYS A 6 4.15 5.53 48.90
CA CYS A 6 3.53 4.58 49.85
C CYS A 6 3.81 4.89 51.33
N GLY A 7 4.68 5.84 51.65
CA GLY A 7 5.02 6.19 53.03
C GLY A 7 5.97 5.22 53.74
N TYR A 8 6.53 4.21 53.05
CA TYR A 8 7.48 3.28 53.65
C TYR A 8 8.83 3.94 53.96
N GLU A 9 9.41 3.63 55.12
CA GLU A 9 10.73 4.14 55.55
C GLU A 9 11.87 3.27 54.99
N MET A 10 12.87 3.93 54.41
CA MET A 10 13.99 3.29 53.72
C MET A 10 15.30 4.04 53.96
N PRO A 11 16.46 3.37 53.80
CA PRO A 11 17.76 4.05 53.78
C PRO A 11 17.85 5.08 52.65
N ARG A 12 18.70 6.10 52.82
CA ARG A 12 18.82 7.23 51.88
C ARG A 12 19.43 6.86 50.53
N ASP A 13 20.18 5.76 50.46
CA ASP A 13 20.93 5.35 49.26
C ASP A 13 20.12 4.49 48.28
N ASN A 14 18.81 4.33 48.52
CA ASN A 14 17.96 3.51 47.68
C ASN A 14 17.42 4.29 46.48
N ARG A 15 17.69 3.78 45.27
CA ARG A 15 17.09 4.29 44.03
C ARG A 15 15.61 3.95 43.87
N TYR A 16 15.16 2.84 44.44
CA TYR A 16 13.78 2.32 44.33
C TYR A 16 13.19 1.96 45.69
N CYS A 17 11.87 2.03 45.78
CA CYS A 17 11.15 1.63 46.99
C CYS A 17 10.99 0.11 47.10
N PHE A 18 11.50 -0.53 48.17
CA PHE A 18 11.34 -1.97 48.39
C PHE A 18 9.89 -2.42 48.66
N SER A 19 9.02 -1.49 49.07
CA SER A 19 7.62 -1.79 49.37
C SER A 19 6.70 -1.63 48.15
N CYS A 20 6.93 -0.64 47.28
CA CYS A 20 6.02 -0.34 46.16
C CYS A 20 6.68 -0.20 44.79
N GLY A 21 8.01 -0.36 44.71
CA GLY A 21 8.78 -0.29 43.46
C GLY A 21 8.96 1.09 42.84
N SER A 22 8.47 2.17 43.48
CA SER A 22 8.63 3.52 42.92
C SER A 22 10.07 4.02 43.00
N GLU A 23 10.57 4.62 41.92
CA GLU A 23 11.85 5.33 41.91
C GLU A 23 11.81 6.56 42.81
N ILE A 24 12.90 6.84 43.51
CA ILE A 24 12.98 7.89 44.54
C ILE A 24 13.72 9.13 44.03
N ASP A 25 14.61 8.94 43.03
CA ASP A 25 15.43 10.00 42.42
C ASP A 25 15.09 10.18 40.94
N SER A 26 13.97 10.85 40.65
CA SER A 26 13.61 11.23 39.28
C SER A 26 14.26 12.56 38.89
N SER A 27 15.58 12.57 38.69
CA SER A 27 16.28 13.66 37.96
C SER A 27 16.78 13.23 36.58
N ALA A 28 16.61 11.95 36.21
CA ALA A 28 16.89 11.50 34.87
C ALA A 28 15.75 11.93 33.92
N PRO A 29 16.06 12.49 32.74
CA PRO A 29 15.05 12.78 31.73
C PRO A 29 14.33 11.48 31.35
N VAL A 30 13.00 11.51 31.38
CA VAL A 30 12.16 10.41 30.89
C VAL A 30 12.42 10.27 29.39
N ILE A 31 13.09 9.20 28.99
CA ILE A 31 13.28 8.87 27.56
C ILE A 31 11.97 8.23 27.08
N ASP A 32 11.20 8.96 26.29
CA ASP A 32 10.02 8.42 25.60
C ASP A 32 10.47 7.63 24.36
N PHE A 33 10.38 6.31 24.46
CA PHE A 33 10.71 5.37 23.38
C PHE A 33 9.64 5.29 22.28
N ASN A 34 8.45 5.88 22.48
CA ASN A 34 7.36 5.84 21.50
C ASN A 34 7.41 7.00 20.49
N THR A 35 8.20 8.04 20.75
CA THR A 35 8.51 9.05 19.73
C THR A 35 9.59 8.51 18.80
N ARG A 36 9.19 7.93 17.65
CA ARG A 36 10.13 7.71 16.53
C ARG A 36 10.59 9.09 16.02
N PRO A 37 11.88 9.46 16.14
CA PRO A 37 12.35 10.66 15.48
C PRO A 37 12.22 10.44 13.96
N ASN A 38 11.35 11.24 13.32
CA ASN A 38 11.20 11.22 11.87
C ASN A 38 12.47 11.82 11.24
N LYS A 39 13.50 10.99 11.10
CA LYS A 39 14.78 11.37 10.50
C LYS A 39 14.66 11.30 8.97
N ARG A 40 13.78 12.15 8.40
CA ARG A 40 13.70 12.33 6.95
C ARG A 40 15.04 12.86 6.46
N SER A 41 15.66 12.10 5.58
CA SER A 41 16.98 12.40 5.08
C SER A 41 16.84 13.41 3.94
N VAL A 42 17.72 14.41 3.86
CA VAL A 42 17.72 15.38 2.75
C VAL A 42 17.87 14.65 1.40
N TYR A 43 18.51 13.49 1.40
CA TYR A 43 18.62 12.61 0.23
C TYR A 43 17.28 12.07 -0.27
N ASP A 44 16.25 11.95 0.58
CA ASP A 44 14.91 11.53 0.16
C ASP A 44 14.31 12.57 -0.79
N TYR A 45 14.45 13.85 -0.46
CA TYR A 45 13.97 14.96 -1.30
C TYR A 45 14.76 15.08 -2.61
N LEU A 46 16.07 14.87 -2.57
CA LEU A 46 16.91 14.86 -3.77
C LEU A 46 16.58 13.68 -4.70
N ALA A 47 16.28 12.51 -4.14
CA ALA A 47 15.84 11.35 -4.91
C ALA A 47 14.50 11.62 -5.61
N TYR A 48 13.50 12.15 -4.90
CA TYR A 48 12.22 12.50 -5.51
C TYR A 48 12.34 13.59 -6.58
N ALA A 49 13.15 14.63 -6.33
CA ALA A 49 13.41 15.67 -7.31
C ALA A 49 14.02 15.08 -8.59
N GLY A 50 15.04 14.23 -8.48
CA GLY A 50 15.65 13.55 -9.63
C GLY A 50 14.65 12.70 -10.42
N ILE A 51 13.86 11.87 -9.72
CA ILE A 51 12.84 11.01 -10.33
C ILE A 51 11.75 11.85 -11.04
N ALA A 52 11.33 12.96 -10.44
CA ALA A 52 10.31 13.86 -10.99
C ALA A 52 10.74 14.54 -12.29
N PHE A 53 12.05 14.71 -12.54
CA PHE A 53 12.55 15.23 -13.81
C PHE A 53 12.88 14.12 -14.82
N LEU A 54 13.43 13.00 -14.37
CA LEU A 54 13.85 11.90 -15.24
C LEU A 54 12.66 11.12 -15.80
N ILE A 55 11.62 10.85 -15.00
CA ILE A 55 10.45 10.07 -15.45
C ILE A 55 9.68 10.81 -16.57
N PRO A 56 9.30 12.09 -16.43
CA PRO A 56 8.61 12.80 -17.51
C PRO A 56 9.49 13.00 -18.73
N TYR A 57 10.79 13.22 -18.57
CA TYR A 57 11.73 13.30 -19.68
C TYR A 57 11.79 11.99 -20.48
N PHE A 58 11.84 10.86 -19.77
CA PHE A 58 11.85 9.54 -20.41
C PHE A 58 10.49 9.20 -21.05
N LEU A 59 9.38 9.54 -20.40
CA LEU A 59 8.03 9.37 -20.95
C LEU A 59 7.79 10.28 -22.17
N PHE A 60 8.36 11.48 -22.19
CA PHE A 60 8.31 12.39 -23.33
C PHE A 60 9.19 11.88 -24.48
N SER A 61 10.37 11.34 -24.18
CA SER A 61 11.28 10.75 -25.17
C SER A 61 10.77 9.44 -25.78
N LEU A 62 10.02 8.63 -25.02
CA LEU A 62 9.33 7.44 -25.53
C LEU A 62 7.92 7.75 -26.09
N GLY A 63 7.44 8.99 -25.89
CA GLY A 63 6.07 9.43 -26.17
C GLY A 63 5.75 9.78 -27.62
N SER A 64 6.62 9.46 -28.59
CA SER A 64 6.32 9.67 -30.02
C SER A 64 5.69 8.47 -30.71
N CYS A 65 5.00 7.60 -29.97
CA CYS A 65 4.07 6.64 -30.59
C CYS A 65 2.70 7.33 -30.75
N ASN A 66 2.40 7.78 -31.98
CA ASN A 66 1.05 8.15 -32.42
C ASN A 66 0.15 6.89 -32.30
N ILE A 67 -0.47 6.70 -31.14
CA ILE A 67 -1.44 5.62 -30.93
C ILE A 67 -2.77 6.03 -31.59
N SER A 68 -2.79 6.03 -32.92
CA SER A 68 -4.05 6.11 -33.65
C SER A 68 -4.83 4.84 -33.33
N SER A 69 -5.78 4.91 -32.40
CA SER A 69 -6.66 3.79 -32.10
C SER A 69 -7.32 3.32 -33.40
N PRO A 70 -7.19 2.03 -33.78
CA PRO A 70 -7.88 1.55 -34.96
C PRO A 70 -9.39 1.67 -34.70
N LYS A 71 -10.11 2.37 -35.58
CA LYS A 71 -11.57 2.48 -35.51
C LYS A 71 -12.15 1.06 -35.55
N ALA A 72 -13.03 0.76 -34.60
CA ALA A 72 -13.75 -0.52 -34.58
C ALA A 72 -14.50 -0.69 -35.91
N LYS A 73 -14.32 -1.85 -36.56
CA LYS A 73 -14.96 -2.17 -37.84
C LYS A 73 -16.44 -2.44 -37.62
N GLU A 74 -17.29 -1.82 -38.42
CA GLU A 74 -18.72 -2.13 -38.43
C GLU A 74 -18.96 -3.54 -39.00
N VAL A 75 -20.08 -4.17 -38.61
CA VAL A 75 -20.44 -5.54 -39.04
C VAL A 75 -20.51 -5.68 -40.56
N LYS A 76 -20.87 -4.60 -41.26
CA LYS A 76 -20.90 -4.55 -42.73
C LYS A 76 -19.53 -4.70 -43.38
N ASP A 77 -18.46 -4.37 -42.66
CA ASP A 77 -17.08 -4.41 -43.14
C ASP A 77 -16.35 -5.69 -42.72
N TRP A 78 -17.07 -6.65 -42.15
CA TRP A 78 -16.48 -7.90 -41.68
C TRP A 78 -16.11 -8.80 -42.84
N THR A 79 -14.92 -9.40 -42.75
CA THR A 79 -14.54 -10.44 -43.69
C THR A 79 -15.34 -11.71 -43.41
N ARG A 80 -15.42 -12.60 -44.40
CA ARG A 80 -16.04 -13.92 -44.22
C ARG A 80 -15.44 -14.69 -43.03
N LYS A 81 -14.13 -14.50 -42.79
CA LYS A 81 -13.43 -15.12 -41.65
C LYS A 81 -13.91 -14.53 -40.31
N ASP A 82 -14.06 -13.21 -40.23
CA ASP A 82 -14.53 -12.54 -39.02
C ASP A 82 -15.98 -12.95 -38.68
N TYR A 83 -16.83 -13.06 -39.70
CA TYR A 83 -18.20 -13.55 -39.55
C TYR A 83 -18.25 -14.99 -39.01
N ASN A 84 -17.47 -15.90 -39.61
CA ASN A 84 -17.43 -17.30 -39.18
C ASN A 84 -16.97 -17.44 -37.73
N ASN A 85 -15.94 -16.71 -37.34
CA ASN A 85 -15.44 -16.70 -35.95
C ASN A 85 -16.51 -16.20 -34.97
N PHE A 86 -17.26 -15.16 -35.34
CA PHE A 86 -18.36 -14.65 -34.51
C PHE A 86 -19.50 -15.65 -34.36
N MET A 87 -19.85 -16.37 -35.43
CA MET A 87 -20.87 -17.41 -35.37
C MET A 87 -20.45 -18.58 -34.48
N GLU A 88 -19.18 -19.02 -34.58
CA GLU A 88 -18.63 -20.08 -33.72
C GLU A 88 -18.65 -19.67 -32.24
N TYR A 89 -18.30 -18.42 -31.93
CA TYR A 89 -18.40 -17.88 -30.57
C TYR A 89 -19.84 -17.98 -30.03
N LYS A 90 -20.83 -17.56 -30.82
CA LYS A 90 -22.25 -17.59 -30.43
C LYS A 90 -22.75 -19.01 -30.20
N GLU A 91 -22.31 -19.96 -31.02
CA GLU A 91 -22.68 -21.36 -30.87
C GLU A 91 -22.16 -21.93 -29.54
N LYS A 92 -20.90 -21.64 -29.19
CA LYS A 92 -20.32 -22.04 -27.90
C LYS A 92 -21.07 -21.45 -26.71
N GLU A 93 -21.48 -20.19 -26.77
CA GLU A 93 -22.30 -19.58 -25.72
C GLU A 93 -23.68 -20.23 -25.60
N TYR A 94 -24.33 -20.55 -26.73
CA TYR A 94 -25.61 -21.23 -26.72
C TYR A 94 -25.51 -22.60 -26.03
N GLN A 95 -24.49 -23.38 -26.38
CA GLN A 95 -24.24 -24.68 -25.75
C GLN A 95 -23.98 -24.56 -24.25
N LYS A 96 -23.20 -23.58 -23.81
CA LYS A 96 -23.00 -23.30 -22.37
C LYS A 96 -24.33 -23.03 -21.67
N ARG A 97 -25.17 -22.13 -22.21
CA ARG A 97 -26.48 -21.83 -21.63
C ARG A 97 -27.39 -23.06 -21.55
N MET A 98 -27.36 -23.93 -22.55
CA MET A 98 -28.13 -25.18 -22.52
C MET A 98 -27.61 -26.16 -21.46
N ASN A 99 -26.30 -26.26 -21.29
CA ASN A 99 -25.68 -27.13 -20.28
C ASN A 99 -25.85 -26.60 -18.84
N ASP A 100 -25.88 -25.28 -18.68
CA ASP A 100 -26.05 -24.61 -17.39
C ASP A 100 -27.53 -24.48 -16.99
N THR A 101 -28.48 -24.79 -17.89
CA THR A 101 -29.90 -24.80 -17.55
C THR A 101 -30.18 -26.02 -16.68
N PRO A 102 -30.55 -25.85 -15.39
CA PRO A 102 -30.85 -26.99 -14.54
C PRO A 102 -32.03 -27.75 -15.14
N LEU A 103 -31.85 -29.05 -15.36
CA LEU A 103 -32.94 -29.95 -15.74
C LEU A 103 -34.00 -29.84 -14.65
N LEU A 104 -35.12 -29.18 -14.94
CA LEU A 104 -36.34 -29.28 -14.15
C LEU A 104 -36.73 -30.77 -14.12
N LYS A 105 -36.32 -31.45 -13.05
CA LYS A 105 -36.72 -32.79 -12.66
C LYS A 105 -37.38 -32.72 -11.29
#